data_AF-A0A653MWX4-F1
#
_entry.id   AF-A0A653MWX4-F1
#
_cell.length_a   1.000
_cell.length_b   1.000
_cell.length_c   1.000
_cell.angle_alpha   90.00
_cell.angle_beta   90.00
_cell.angle_gamma   90.00
#
_symmetry.space_group_name_H-M   'P 1'
#
loop_
_entity.id
_entity.type
_entity.pdbx_description
1 polymer ?
#
loop_
_entity_poly.entity_id
_entity_poly.type
_entity_poly.pdbx_seq_one_letter_code
_entity_poly.pdbx_strand_id
1 'polypeptide(L)'
;MTRDLIFDKILEELGATRDNNQFIIAQHFDAAHEHYHILLNKVGFDRSNINTSYIVNKCQVIADKIEKEVNLRRTSGRTVIYDPTNPKGFRYTTPEERNKKEIFLDKSIGVRDVKTFLKNTIDSLMQQTFNVTDLLEKLEENGIDCRANFSKDGILKGISFKYNNQSYKGTQIGLKSKEIENFYVQKNQNPIVEKTSKNFTKPENIIEKSAKEIYEETKIEFTKTIRKLEKMLYGYKNATQKVADKIMTGEIKIDALIRNLEDSNFKINNQKSFYEGFSFDTDILIRWMERNIASMGKQKKEYEQKILEYNNLMNQPKKETSFLMFFGNKRKIKSENEELDLKKQMAIIPKLDISGIGSEIHIQQEINLEIKRYRDRLQDLEVKEKNRIVQEEEFKRKEEADKPLSKAHVDKYQAHREKFVNSEDYITNFLEYYEHESILKDLYWLDKHFSDLETEHDKIEFLKVNFDLNDDEASYLSEKFFESNPKVNLIKKQIINSLIREDENDYKTNKGMRLG
;
A
#
# COMPACT_ATOMS: atom_id res chain seq x y z
N MET A 1 -12.89 -9.68 -9.88
CA MET A 1 -14.08 -10.03 -9.09
C MET A 1 -14.02 -9.22 -7.81
N THR A 2 -15.03 -8.42 -7.51
CA THR A 2 -14.99 -7.46 -6.40
C THR A 2 -15.24 -8.19 -5.07
N ARG A 3 -14.38 -7.94 -4.06
CA ARG A 3 -14.49 -8.53 -2.71
C ARG A 3 -15.89 -8.33 -2.10
N ASP A 4 -16.50 -7.19 -2.39
CA ASP A 4 -17.85 -6.83 -1.94
C ASP A 4 -18.91 -7.86 -2.34
N LEU A 5 -18.80 -8.46 -3.53
CA LEU A 5 -19.75 -9.48 -4.01
C LEU A 5 -19.70 -10.76 -3.15
N ILE A 6 -18.52 -11.13 -2.66
CA ILE A 6 -18.36 -12.30 -1.79
C ILE A 6 -18.96 -12.01 -0.41
N PHE A 7 -18.73 -10.81 0.13
CA PHE A 7 -19.29 -10.42 1.41
C PHE A 7 -20.81 -10.32 1.38
N ASP A 8 -21.39 -9.74 0.32
CA ASP A 8 -22.84 -9.65 0.17
C ASP A 8 -23.48 -11.04 0.09
N LYS A 9 -22.88 -11.98 -0.64
CA LYS A 9 -23.34 -13.38 -0.69
C LYS A 9 -23.25 -14.08 0.67
N ILE A 10 -22.20 -13.84 1.44
CA ILE A 10 -22.06 -14.42 2.80
C ILE A 10 -23.18 -13.89 3.70
N LEU A 11 -23.44 -12.58 3.69
CA LEU A 11 -24.49 -11.96 4.50
C LEU A 11 -25.88 -12.48 4.09
N GLU A 12 -26.17 -12.57 2.80
CA GLU A 12 -27.43 -13.09 2.27
C GLU A 12 -27.68 -14.56 2.69
N GLU A 13 -26.69 -15.43 2.53
CA GLU A 13 -26.81 -16.85 2.93
C GLU A 13 -26.92 -17.04 4.45
N LEU A 14 -26.38 -16.10 5.24
CA LEU A 14 -26.57 -16.06 6.69
C LEU A 14 -27.96 -15.55 7.09
N GLY A 15 -28.75 -15.01 6.15
CA GLY A 15 -30.06 -14.43 6.40
C GLY A 15 -30.00 -12.98 6.92
N ALA A 16 -28.88 -12.29 6.69
CA ALA A 16 -28.71 -10.87 7.00
C ALA A 16 -28.93 -10.02 5.74
N THR A 17 -29.38 -8.78 5.94
CA THR A 17 -29.42 -7.77 4.87
C THR A 17 -28.79 -6.48 5.35
N ARG A 18 -28.25 -5.68 4.43
CA ARG A 18 -27.61 -4.40 4.76
C ARG A 18 -28.59 -3.41 5.42
N ASP A 19 -29.86 -3.49 5.06
CA ASP A 19 -30.89 -2.56 5.55
C ASP A 19 -31.48 -2.98 6.90
N ASN A 20 -31.38 -4.26 7.27
CA ASN A 20 -31.99 -4.78 8.50
C ASN A 20 -30.96 -5.18 9.58
N ASN A 21 -29.70 -5.45 9.22
CA ASN A 21 -28.68 -5.91 10.18
C ASN A 21 -27.45 -5.01 10.18
N GLN A 22 -26.96 -4.69 11.38
CA GLN A 22 -25.67 -4.03 11.57
C GLN A 22 -24.54 -5.04 11.40
N PHE A 23 -23.51 -4.71 10.62
CA PHE A 23 -22.31 -5.51 10.48
C PHE A 23 -21.06 -4.66 10.26
N ILE A 24 -19.89 -5.23 10.57
CA ILE A 24 -18.56 -4.65 10.32
C ILE A 24 -17.72 -5.72 9.64
N ILE A 25 -16.94 -5.31 8.64
CA ILE A 25 -15.92 -6.16 8.00
C ILE A 25 -14.56 -5.58 8.34
N ALA A 26 -13.72 -6.36 9.02
CA ALA A 26 -12.38 -5.95 9.44
C ALA A 26 -11.31 -6.80 8.76
N GLN A 27 -10.31 -6.15 8.16
CA GLN A 27 -9.16 -6.83 7.58
C GLN A 27 -8.03 -6.91 8.61
N HIS A 28 -7.42 -8.08 8.73
CA HIS A 28 -6.17 -8.28 9.47
C HIS A 28 -4.98 -8.06 8.54
N PHE A 29 -3.97 -7.32 9.02
CA PHE A 29 -2.71 -7.04 8.30
C PHE A 29 -1.50 -7.77 8.90
N ASP A 30 -1.71 -8.54 9.95
CA ASP A 30 -0.71 -9.27 10.73
C ASP A 30 -0.54 -10.74 10.29
N ALA A 31 -1.34 -11.20 9.31
CA ALA A 31 -1.29 -12.56 8.78
C ALA A 31 -0.65 -12.62 7.39
N ALA A 32 0.03 -13.73 7.09
CA ALA A 32 0.70 -13.98 5.81
C ALA A 32 -0.26 -14.09 4.60
N HIS A 33 -1.58 -14.20 4.84
CA HIS A 33 -2.61 -14.21 3.82
C HIS A 33 -3.69 -13.19 4.16
N GLU A 34 -4.36 -12.65 3.13
CA GLU A 34 -5.49 -11.75 3.33
C GLU A 34 -6.59 -12.45 4.14
N HIS A 35 -6.89 -11.92 5.32
CA HIS A 35 -7.86 -12.48 6.24
C HIS A 35 -8.82 -11.40 6.72
N TYR A 36 -10.11 -11.72 6.69
CA TYR A 36 -11.18 -10.78 7.03
C TYR A 36 -12.09 -11.40 8.09
N HIS A 37 -12.51 -10.58 9.05
CA HIS A 37 -13.55 -10.90 10.01
C HIS A 37 -14.84 -10.18 9.64
N ILE A 38 -15.97 -10.88 9.72
CA ILE A 38 -17.30 -10.29 9.61
C ILE A 38 -17.93 -10.35 11.00
N LEU A 39 -18.10 -9.19 11.62
CA LEU A 39 -18.84 -9.04 12.87
C LEU A 39 -20.28 -8.64 12.53
N LEU A 40 -21.24 -9.53 12.73
CA LEU A 40 -22.65 -9.34 12.37
C LEU A 40 -23.52 -9.36 13.63
N ASN A 41 -24.41 -8.38 13.77
CA ASN A 41 -25.47 -8.43 14.77
C ASN A 41 -26.61 -9.34 14.28
N LYS A 42 -26.84 -10.44 15.01
CA LYS A 42 -27.86 -11.43 14.67
C LYS A 42 -29.30 -10.93 14.82
N VAL A 43 -29.51 -9.86 15.59
CA VAL A 43 -30.83 -9.25 15.78
C VAL A 43 -30.96 -8.08 14.81
N GLY A 44 -31.97 -8.14 13.95
CA GLY A 44 -32.27 -7.08 12.99
C GLY A 44 -33.00 -5.89 13.64
N PHE A 45 -33.07 -4.76 12.93
CA PHE A 45 -33.81 -3.58 13.35
C PHE A 45 -35.32 -3.85 13.47
N ASP A 46 -35.83 -4.77 12.66
CA ASP A 46 -37.20 -5.30 12.73
C ASP A 46 -37.43 -6.30 13.89
N ARG A 47 -36.42 -6.56 14.72
CA ARG A 47 -36.40 -7.54 15.81
C ARG A 47 -36.45 -9.00 15.36
N SER A 48 -36.29 -9.27 14.07
CA SER A 48 -36.02 -10.62 13.57
C SER A 48 -34.67 -11.10 14.11
N ASN A 49 -34.53 -12.42 14.26
CA ASN A 49 -33.34 -13.02 14.82
C ASN A 49 -32.82 -14.10 13.88
N ILE A 50 -31.57 -13.95 13.44
CA ILE A 50 -30.88 -14.94 12.62
C ILE A 50 -30.65 -16.20 13.45
N ASN A 51 -31.11 -17.35 12.94
CA ASN A 51 -30.92 -18.62 13.63
C ASN A 51 -29.46 -19.08 13.53
N THR A 52 -28.72 -18.91 14.61
CA THR A 52 -27.30 -19.29 14.74
C THR A 52 -27.09 -20.74 15.21
N SER A 53 -28.14 -21.56 15.28
CA SER A 53 -27.97 -22.98 15.63
C SER A 53 -27.15 -23.68 14.54
N TYR A 54 -26.16 -24.48 14.95
CA TYR A 54 -25.24 -25.17 14.06
C TYR A 54 -24.50 -24.24 13.07
N ILE A 55 -24.21 -23.00 13.49
CA ILE A 55 -23.59 -21.97 12.63
C ILE A 55 -22.28 -22.43 11.98
N VAL A 56 -21.47 -23.22 12.69
CA VAL A 56 -20.22 -23.79 12.13
C VAL A 56 -20.49 -24.65 10.89
N ASN A 57 -21.51 -25.50 10.94
CA ASN A 57 -21.90 -26.34 9.81
C ASN A 57 -22.51 -25.50 8.68
N LYS A 58 -23.33 -24.51 9.02
CA LYS A 58 -23.88 -23.56 8.05
C LYS A 58 -22.77 -22.81 7.32
N CYS A 59 -21.80 -22.27 8.03
CA CYS A 59 -20.66 -21.57 7.44
C CYS A 59 -19.82 -22.47 6.52
N GLN A 60 -19.64 -23.76 6.86
CA GLN A 60 -18.98 -24.71 5.96
C GLN A 60 -19.76 -24.90 4.65
N VAL A 61 -21.09 -25.02 4.72
CA VAL A 61 -21.97 -25.15 3.54
C VAL A 61 -21.96 -23.88 2.71
N ILE A 62 -22.09 -22.71 3.34
CA ILE A 62 -22.08 -21.40 2.67
C ILE A 62 -20.74 -21.18 1.96
N ALA A 63 -19.62 -21.46 2.63
CA ALA A 63 -18.30 -21.35 2.03
C ALA A 63 -18.17 -22.30 0.82
N ASP A 64 -18.61 -23.56 0.95
CA ASP A 64 -18.56 -24.52 -0.16
C ASP A 64 -19.45 -24.12 -1.35
N LYS A 65 -20.63 -23.55 -1.07
CA LYS A 65 -21.58 -23.04 -2.07
C LYS A 65 -20.98 -21.85 -2.82
N ILE A 66 -20.51 -20.84 -2.10
CA ILE A 66 -19.93 -19.63 -2.68
C ILE A 66 -18.68 -19.98 -3.48
N GLU A 67 -17.79 -20.83 -2.95
CA GLU A 67 -16.61 -21.29 -3.69
C GLU A 67 -16.97 -21.93 -5.04
N LYS A 68 -18.04 -22.75 -5.09
CA LYS A 68 -18.54 -23.33 -6.34
C LYS A 68 -19.13 -22.27 -7.27
N GLU A 69 -19.95 -21.36 -6.76
CA GLU A 69 -20.63 -20.32 -7.56
C GLU A 69 -19.64 -19.33 -8.18
N VAL A 70 -18.58 -18.98 -7.44
CA VAL A 70 -17.58 -17.99 -7.84
C VAL A 70 -16.31 -18.64 -8.39
N ASN A 71 -16.30 -19.97 -8.56
CA ASN A 71 -15.21 -20.76 -9.10
C ASN A 71 -13.86 -20.56 -8.37
N LEU A 72 -13.92 -20.52 -7.03
CA LEU A 72 -12.74 -20.50 -6.15
C LEU A 72 -12.26 -21.91 -5.81
N ARG A 73 -11.00 -22.01 -5.39
CA ARG A 73 -10.44 -23.26 -4.86
C ARG A 73 -11.26 -23.71 -3.65
N ARG A 74 -11.76 -24.95 -3.69
CA ARG A 74 -12.50 -25.52 -2.57
C ARG A 74 -11.58 -25.86 -1.40
N THR A 75 -12.01 -25.49 -0.20
CA THR A 75 -11.29 -25.85 1.03
C THR A 75 -11.49 -27.33 1.36
N SER A 76 -10.40 -28.08 1.56
CA SER A 76 -10.43 -29.50 1.92
C SER A 76 -10.79 -29.74 3.39
N GLY A 77 -11.13 -30.98 3.75
CA GLY A 77 -11.36 -31.37 5.14
C GLY A 77 -12.70 -30.95 5.76
N ARG A 78 -13.64 -30.41 4.96
CA ARG A 78 -14.99 -30.07 5.45
C ARG A 78 -15.74 -31.32 5.91
N THR A 79 -16.52 -31.15 6.98
CA THR A 79 -17.42 -32.17 7.54
C THR A 79 -18.81 -32.13 6.89
N VAL A 80 -19.21 -30.95 6.39
CA VAL A 80 -20.50 -30.71 5.74
C VAL A 80 -20.27 -29.85 4.49
N ILE A 81 -20.89 -30.21 3.36
CA ILE A 81 -20.73 -29.52 2.08
C ILE A 81 -22.08 -29.19 1.44
N TYR A 82 -22.07 -28.20 0.54
CA TYR A 82 -23.26 -27.82 -0.21
C TYR A 82 -23.62 -28.89 -1.25
N ASP A 83 -24.87 -29.31 -1.24
CA ASP A 83 -25.40 -30.31 -2.16
C ASP A 83 -26.84 -29.93 -2.56
N PRO A 84 -27.03 -29.34 -3.76
CA PRO A 84 -28.36 -28.94 -4.23
C PRO A 84 -29.25 -30.13 -4.58
N THR A 85 -28.71 -31.35 -4.69
CA THR A 85 -29.49 -32.56 -4.98
C THR A 85 -30.10 -33.17 -3.71
N ASN A 86 -29.60 -32.76 -2.53
CA ASN A 86 -30.17 -33.14 -1.25
C ASN A 86 -31.32 -32.18 -0.89
N PRO A 87 -32.50 -32.66 -0.47
CA PRO A 87 -33.62 -31.80 -0.05
C PRO A 87 -33.26 -30.82 1.09
N LYS A 88 -32.23 -31.12 1.90
CA LYS A 88 -31.74 -30.24 2.96
C LYS A 88 -30.75 -29.17 2.46
N GLY A 89 -30.33 -29.22 1.20
CA GLY A 89 -29.34 -28.32 0.59
C GLY A 89 -27.88 -28.59 0.96
N PHE A 90 -27.63 -29.61 1.79
CA PHE A 90 -26.28 -30.01 2.21
C PHE A 90 -26.19 -31.51 2.48
N ARG A 91 -24.97 -32.04 2.50
CA ARG A 91 -24.68 -33.40 2.99
C ARG A 91 -23.42 -33.44 3.83
N TYR A 92 -23.33 -34.45 4.69
CA TYR A 92 -22.08 -34.78 5.38
C TYR A 92 -21.09 -35.43 4.42
N THR A 93 -19.82 -35.14 4.64
CA THR A 93 -18.74 -35.80 3.90
C THR A 93 -18.43 -37.17 4.50
N THR A 94 -18.11 -38.13 3.65
CA THR A 94 -17.61 -39.44 4.06
C THR A 94 -16.22 -39.30 4.72
N PRO A 95 -15.80 -40.25 5.57
CA PRO A 95 -14.44 -40.26 6.13
C PRO A 95 -13.35 -40.24 5.04
N GLU A 96 -13.60 -40.87 3.89
CA GLU A 96 -12.72 -40.87 2.72
C GLU A 96 -12.60 -39.47 2.09
N GLU A 97 -13.70 -38.74 1.94
CA GLU A 97 -13.69 -37.36 1.46
C GLU A 97 -13.01 -36.40 2.45
N ARG A 98 -13.08 -36.69 3.75
CA ARG A 98 -12.38 -35.92 4.80
C ARG A 98 -10.87 -36.18 4.82
N ASN A 99 -10.47 -37.43 4.60
CA ASN A 99 -9.07 -37.88 4.62
C ASN A 99 -8.38 -37.78 3.26
N LYS A 100 -9.12 -37.47 2.18
CA LYS A 100 -8.54 -37.01 0.92
C LYS A 100 -7.82 -35.69 1.15
N LYS A 101 -6.54 -35.77 1.52
CA LYS A 101 -5.55 -34.80 1.06
C LYS A 101 -5.51 -34.98 -0.45
N GLU A 102 -6.31 -34.22 -1.19
CA GLU A 102 -6.14 -34.16 -2.63
C GLU A 102 -4.75 -33.55 -2.90
N ILE A 103 -3.75 -34.42 -2.99
CA ILE A 103 -2.52 -34.14 -3.72
C ILE A 103 -2.97 -34.12 -5.18
N PHE A 104 -3.41 -32.96 -5.65
CA PHE A 104 -3.67 -32.74 -7.06
C PHE A 104 -2.32 -32.72 -7.80
N LEU A 105 -1.84 -33.91 -8.14
CA LEU A 105 -0.77 -34.11 -9.12
C LEU A 105 -1.39 -34.15 -10.51
N ASP A 106 -2.08 -33.07 -10.91
CA ASP A 106 -2.57 -32.92 -12.28
C ASP A 106 -1.62 -32.01 -13.05
N LYS A 107 -0.73 -32.63 -13.83
CA LYS A 107 0.25 -31.95 -14.70
C LYS A 107 -0.39 -31.11 -15.80
N SER A 108 -1.72 -31.13 -15.98
CA SER A 108 -2.44 -30.30 -16.97
C SER A 108 -3.26 -29.18 -16.33
N ILE A 109 -3.88 -29.42 -15.17
CA ILE A 109 -4.64 -28.42 -14.42
C ILE A 109 -3.72 -27.53 -13.59
N GLY A 110 -2.67 -28.08 -12.98
CA GLY A 110 -1.63 -27.31 -12.29
C GLY A 110 -0.85 -26.38 -13.24
N VAL A 111 -0.72 -26.73 -14.52
CA VAL A 111 -0.11 -25.86 -15.53
C VAL A 111 -1.04 -24.69 -15.86
N ARG A 112 -2.35 -24.93 -16.04
CA ARG A 112 -3.30 -23.86 -16.31
C ARG A 112 -3.46 -22.94 -15.09
N ASP A 113 -3.52 -23.51 -13.89
CA ASP A 113 -3.61 -22.76 -12.63
C ASP A 113 -2.35 -21.99 -12.30
N VAL A 114 -1.15 -22.54 -12.53
CA VAL A 114 0.11 -21.79 -12.36
C VAL A 114 0.22 -20.70 -13.42
N LYS A 115 -0.19 -20.94 -14.67
CA LYS A 115 -0.20 -19.88 -15.69
C LYS A 115 -1.21 -18.77 -15.36
N THR A 116 -2.41 -19.14 -14.89
CA THR A 116 -3.43 -18.17 -14.46
C THR A 116 -3.01 -17.44 -13.19
N PHE A 117 -2.39 -18.12 -12.23
CA PHE A 117 -1.79 -17.52 -11.05
C PHE A 117 -0.68 -16.54 -11.45
N LEU A 118 0.30 -16.97 -12.24
CA LEU A 118 1.37 -16.11 -12.73
C LEU A 118 0.79 -14.89 -13.45
N LYS A 119 -0.17 -15.09 -14.37
CA LYS A 119 -0.80 -13.99 -15.09
C LYS A 119 -1.52 -13.02 -14.15
N ASN A 120 -2.34 -13.50 -13.21
CA ASN A 120 -3.10 -12.65 -12.30
C ASN A 120 -2.18 -11.92 -11.30
N THR A 121 -1.16 -12.60 -10.79
CA THR A 121 -0.16 -12.03 -9.89
C THR A 121 0.66 -10.98 -10.63
N ILE A 122 1.11 -11.26 -11.86
CA ILE A 122 1.82 -10.28 -12.70
C ILE A 122 0.90 -9.10 -13.05
N ASP A 123 -0.34 -9.32 -13.48
CA ASP A 123 -1.29 -8.25 -13.80
C ASP A 123 -1.55 -7.37 -12.56
N SER A 124 -1.70 -7.96 -11.38
CA SER A 124 -1.86 -7.26 -10.11
C SER A 124 -0.62 -6.46 -9.70
N LEU A 125 0.56 -7.09 -9.79
CA LEU A 125 1.83 -6.44 -9.47
C LEU A 125 2.16 -5.35 -10.49
N MET A 126 1.79 -5.50 -11.76
CA MET A 126 1.91 -4.46 -12.77
C MET A 126 1.10 -3.21 -12.40
N GLN A 127 -0.06 -3.35 -11.76
CA GLN A 127 -0.80 -2.21 -11.20
C GLN A 127 -0.07 -1.56 -10.03
N GLN A 128 0.73 -2.30 -9.26
CA GLN A 128 1.41 -1.85 -8.04
C GLN A 128 2.86 -1.41 -8.24
N THR A 129 3.48 -1.76 -9.37
CA THR A 129 4.89 -1.48 -9.68
C THR A 129 5.01 -0.38 -10.74
N PHE A 130 6.18 0.24 -10.87
CA PHE A 130 6.32 1.48 -11.65
C PHE A 130 7.11 1.31 -12.95
N ASN A 131 7.95 0.30 -13.04
CA ASN A 131 8.70 -0.05 -14.24
C ASN A 131 8.95 -1.57 -14.28
N VAL A 132 9.56 -2.05 -15.37
CA VAL A 132 9.82 -3.49 -15.57
C VAL A 132 10.78 -4.05 -14.51
N THR A 133 11.76 -3.28 -14.03
CA THR A 133 12.70 -3.71 -12.98
C THR A 133 11.98 -3.88 -11.65
N ASP A 134 11.16 -2.90 -11.24
CA ASP A 134 10.36 -2.99 -10.01
C ASP A 134 9.38 -4.17 -10.04
N LEU A 135 8.84 -4.49 -11.24
CA LEU A 135 8.01 -5.68 -11.44
C LEU A 135 8.77 -6.97 -11.17
N LEU A 136 10.00 -7.08 -11.69
CA LEU A 136 10.85 -8.25 -11.51
C LEU A 136 11.19 -8.47 -10.04
N GLU A 137 11.57 -7.42 -9.31
CA GLU A 137 11.86 -7.49 -7.88
C GLU A 137 10.64 -7.92 -7.07
N LYS A 138 9.46 -7.34 -7.32
CA LYS A 138 8.23 -7.72 -6.61
C LYS A 138 7.77 -9.14 -6.93
N LEU A 139 8.04 -9.62 -8.14
CA LEU A 139 7.76 -11.02 -8.49
C LEU A 139 8.67 -11.96 -7.71
N GLU A 140 9.96 -11.64 -7.58
CA GLU A 140 10.91 -12.42 -6.77
C GLU A 140 10.54 -12.43 -5.28
N GLU A 141 10.12 -11.29 -4.71
CA GLU A 141 9.59 -11.21 -3.34
C GLU A 141 8.35 -12.09 -3.12
N ASN A 142 7.56 -12.35 -4.17
CA ASN A 142 6.41 -13.26 -4.16
C ASN A 142 6.78 -14.72 -4.48
N GLY A 143 8.08 -15.05 -4.48
CA GLY A 143 8.58 -16.40 -4.73
C GLY A 143 8.51 -16.84 -6.19
N ILE A 144 8.49 -15.88 -7.13
CA ILE A 144 8.47 -16.14 -8.58
C ILE A 144 9.84 -15.74 -9.17
N ASP A 145 10.67 -16.72 -9.53
CA ASP A 145 11.97 -16.42 -10.16
C ASP A 145 11.74 -15.88 -11.58
N CYS A 146 12.47 -14.81 -11.94
CA CYS A 146 12.34 -14.17 -13.24
C CYS A 146 13.65 -14.23 -14.04
N ARG A 147 13.54 -14.36 -15.36
CA ARG A 147 14.65 -14.13 -16.30
C ARG A 147 14.18 -13.19 -17.41
N ALA A 148 14.74 -12.00 -17.44
CA ALA A 148 14.45 -10.96 -18.43
C ALA A 148 15.64 -10.74 -19.37
N ASN A 149 15.34 -10.54 -20.66
CA ASN A 149 16.31 -10.19 -21.70
C ASN A 149 16.00 -8.78 -22.20
N PHE A 150 16.99 -7.90 -22.14
CA PHE A 150 16.88 -6.50 -22.58
C PHE A 150 17.69 -6.25 -23.85
N SER A 151 17.26 -5.29 -24.68
CA SER A 151 18.09 -4.75 -25.77
C SER A 151 19.21 -3.87 -25.22
N LYS A 152 20.17 -3.50 -26.10
CA LYS A 152 21.20 -2.50 -25.76
C LYS A 152 20.60 -1.15 -25.34
N ASP A 153 19.41 -0.84 -25.85
CA ASP A 153 18.65 0.37 -25.53
C ASP A 153 17.74 0.22 -24.30
N GLY A 154 17.83 -0.90 -23.56
CA GLY A 154 17.09 -1.14 -22.31
C GLY A 154 15.66 -1.65 -22.47
N ILE A 155 15.22 -2.01 -23.68
CA ILE A 155 13.84 -2.47 -23.95
C ILE A 155 13.74 -3.98 -23.69
N LEU A 156 12.71 -4.41 -22.95
CA LEU A 156 12.41 -5.81 -22.68
C LEU A 156 12.06 -6.56 -23.98
N LYS A 157 12.98 -7.43 -24.40
CA LYS A 157 12.84 -8.28 -25.59
C LYS A 157 12.18 -9.62 -25.28
N GLY A 158 12.34 -10.13 -24.06
CA GLY A 158 11.79 -11.42 -23.65
C GLY A 158 11.80 -11.56 -22.13
N ILE A 159 10.81 -12.27 -21.58
CA ILE A 159 10.74 -12.59 -20.16
C ILE A 159 10.26 -14.02 -19.95
N SER A 160 10.76 -14.67 -18.90
CA SER A 160 10.32 -15.99 -18.45
C SER A 160 10.22 -16.02 -16.93
N PHE A 161 9.29 -16.83 -16.43
CA PHE A 161 8.92 -16.93 -15.02
C PHE A 161 9.03 -18.38 -14.57
N LYS A 162 9.48 -18.60 -13.33
CA LYS A 162 9.52 -19.91 -12.70
C LYS A 162 8.83 -19.85 -11.34
N TYR A 163 7.91 -20.77 -11.11
CA TYR A 163 7.16 -20.89 -9.85
C TYR A 163 6.83 -22.36 -9.60
N ASN A 164 6.97 -22.83 -8.36
CA ASN A 164 6.77 -24.24 -7.96
C ASN A 164 7.45 -25.25 -8.92
N ASN A 165 8.72 -25.01 -9.26
CA ASN A 165 9.53 -25.82 -10.20
C ASN A 165 8.98 -25.92 -11.64
N GLN A 166 8.06 -25.05 -12.04
CA GLN A 166 7.56 -24.96 -13.42
C GLN A 166 8.01 -23.65 -14.07
N SER A 167 8.49 -23.70 -15.31
CA SER A 167 8.98 -22.52 -16.04
C SER A 167 8.14 -22.22 -17.28
N TYR A 168 7.82 -20.94 -17.46
CA TYR A 168 7.01 -20.45 -18.58
C TYR A 168 7.62 -19.21 -19.23
N LYS A 169 7.62 -19.16 -20.55
CA LYS A 169 7.86 -17.91 -21.30
C LYS A 169 6.64 -16.99 -21.12
N GLY A 170 6.85 -15.68 -21.08
CA GLY A 170 5.74 -14.71 -20.97
C GLY A 170 4.65 -14.93 -22.02
N THR A 171 5.03 -15.25 -23.26
CA THR A 171 4.08 -15.56 -24.34
C THR A 171 3.23 -16.80 -24.07
N GLN A 172 3.74 -17.78 -23.30
CA GLN A 172 3.01 -19.01 -22.95
C GLN A 172 1.96 -18.79 -21.84
N ILE A 173 2.00 -17.65 -21.17
CA ILE A 173 1.03 -17.23 -20.14
C ILE A 173 0.17 -16.03 -20.59
N GLY A 174 0.27 -15.65 -21.87
CA GLY A 174 -0.52 -14.57 -22.45
C GLY A 174 0.01 -13.16 -22.16
N LEU A 175 1.30 -13.02 -21.84
CA LEU A 175 1.97 -11.75 -21.56
C LEU A 175 3.16 -11.55 -22.50
N LYS A 176 2.99 -10.76 -23.56
CA LYS A 176 4.11 -10.42 -24.45
C LYS A 176 4.96 -9.34 -23.79
N SER A 177 6.28 -9.42 -23.91
CA SER A 177 7.20 -8.38 -23.41
C SER A 177 6.86 -6.99 -23.93
N LYS A 178 6.38 -6.88 -25.18
CA LYS A 178 5.89 -5.62 -25.75
C LYS A 178 4.62 -5.08 -25.06
N GLU A 179 3.75 -5.95 -24.55
CA GLU A 179 2.55 -5.54 -23.82
C GLU A 179 2.91 -5.03 -22.42
N ILE A 180 3.88 -5.66 -21.76
CA ILE A 180 4.43 -5.18 -20.48
C ILE A 180 5.11 -3.81 -20.66
N GLU A 181 5.94 -3.66 -21.70
CA GLU A 181 6.55 -2.39 -22.08
C GLU A 181 5.48 -1.33 -22.38
N ASN A 182 4.52 -1.64 -23.24
CA ASN A 182 3.44 -0.71 -23.57
C ASN A 182 2.60 -0.33 -22.35
N PHE A 183 2.35 -1.26 -21.43
CA PHE A 183 1.65 -0.98 -20.18
C PHE A 183 2.40 0.04 -19.34
N TYR A 184 3.71 -0.13 -19.12
CA TYR A 184 4.49 0.85 -18.37
C TYR A 184 4.69 2.14 -19.15
N VAL A 185 4.84 2.10 -20.47
CA VAL A 185 4.88 3.30 -21.32
C VAL A 185 3.56 4.08 -21.19
N GLN A 186 2.40 3.42 -21.21
CA GLN A 186 1.08 4.05 -21.03
C GLN A 186 0.83 4.51 -19.60
N LYS A 187 1.21 3.71 -18.60
CA LYS A 187 1.15 4.07 -17.17
C LYS A 187 2.08 5.24 -16.83
N ASN A 188 3.20 5.34 -17.55
CA ASN A 188 4.19 6.40 -17.46
C ASN A 188 4.06 7.43 -18.60
N GLN A 189 2.89 7.54 -19.26
CA GLN A 189 2.53 8.73 -20.04
C GLN A 189 2.27 9.92 -19.09
N ASN A 190 3.22 10.18 -18.20
CA ASN A 190 3.31 11.42 -17.47
C ASN A 190 3.80 12.49 -18.45
N PRO A 191 3.11 13.63 -18.54
CA PRO A 191 3.65 14.81 -19.22
C PRO A 191 4.96 15.26 -18.58
N ILE A 192 5.16 14.98 -17.29
CA ILE A 192 6.40 15.25 -16.56
C ILE A 192 7.41 14.13 -16.79
N VAL A 193 8.48 14.42 -17.53
CA VAL A 193 9.59 13.51 -17.78
C VAL A 193 10.86 14.05 -17.13
N GLU A 194 11.48 13.25 -16.26
CA GLU A 194 12.84 13.47 -15.79
C GLU A 194 13.83 13.20 -16.94
N LYS A 195 14.61 14.21 -17.35
CA LYS A 195 15.70 14.03 -18.30
C LYS A 195 16.95 13.54 -17.57
N THR A 196 17.07 12.25 -17.35
CA THR A 196 18.33 11.64 -16.94
C THR A 196 19.28 11.54 -18.13
N SER A 197 20.06 12.60 -18.39
CA SER A 197 21.27 12.48 -19.21
C SER A 197 22.43 11.99 -18.33
N LYS A 198 22.48 10.68 -18.09
CA LYS A 198 23.74 10.00 -17.80
C LYS A 198 23.84 8.81 -18.74
N ASN A 199 24.71 8.97 -19.73
CA ASN A 199 25.24 7.84 -20.48
C ASN A 199 25.69 6.78 -19.47
N PHE A 200 25.13 5.58 -19.56
CA PHE A 200 25.78 4.39 -19.01
C PHE A 200 27.04 4.11 -19.85
N THR A 201 28.07 4.94 -19.68
CA THR A 201 29.44 4.52 -19.97
C THR A 201 29.82 3.56 -18.86
N LYS A 202 30.05 2.31 -19.27
CA LYS A 202 30.55 1.21 -18.46
C LYS A 202 31.74 1.72 -17.61
N PRO A 203 31.66 1.75 -16.27
CA PRO A 203 32.80 2.12 -15.45
C PRO A 203 33.81 0.97 -15.49
N GLU A 204 34.97 1.21 -16.09
CA GLU A 204 36.16 0.44 -15.78
C GLU A 204 36.63 0.83 -14.37
N ASN A 205 36.88 -0.19 -13.55
CA ASN A 205 37.26 -0.16 -12.12
C ASN A 205 36.13 0.20 -11.14
N ILE A 206 35.34 -0.81 -10.74
CA ILE A 206 34.39 -0.73 -9.63
C ILE A 206 35.11 -1.12 -8.34
N ILE A 207 35.30 -0.15 -7.45
CA ILE A 207 35.33 -0.41 -6.01
C ILE A 207 33.89 -0.78 -5.66
N GLU A 208 33.63 -2.03 -5.27
CA GLU A 208 32.29 -2.48 -4.89
C GLU A 208 31.81 -1.68 -3.68
N LYS A 209 30.84 -0.79 -3.90
CA LYS A 209 30.17 -0.07 -2.81
C LYS A 209 29.40 -1.07 -1.96
N SER A 210 29.48 -0.91 -0.64
CA SER A 210 28.69 -1.71 0.30
C SER A 210 27.20 -1.42 0.16
N ALA A 211 26.35 -2.38 0.52
CA ALA A 211 24.89 -2.21 0.51
C ALA A 211 24.42 -0.98 1.30
N LYS A 212 25.10 -0.67 2.41
CA LYS A 212 24.85 0.52 3.24
C LYS A 212 25.16 1.83 2.49
N GLU A 213 26.27 1.88 1.75
CA GLU A 213 26.62 3.07 0.96
C GLU A 213 25.62 3.30 -0.18
N ILE A 214 25.17 2.22 -0.83
CA ILE A 214 24.12 2.30 -1.87
C ILE A 214 22.82 2.84 -1.29
N TYR A 215 22.40 2.36 -0.10
CA TYR A 215 21.22 2.86 0.60
C TYR A 215 21.31 4.37 0.89
N GLU A 216 22.41 4.83 1.49
CA GLU A 216 22.58 6.25 1.85
C GLU A 216 22.61 7.16 0.61
N GLU A 217 23.32 6.76 -0.44
CA GLU A 217 23.35 7.52 -1.70
C GLU A 217 21.95 7.62 -2.34
N THR A 218 21.22 6.51 -2.41
CA THR A 218 19.87 6.45 -2.99
C THR A 218 18.87 7.28 -2.17
N LYS A 219 18.96 7.22 -0.83
CA LYS A 219 18.14 8.02 0.09
C LYS A 219 18.38 9.52 -0.11
N ILE A 220 19.64 9.93 -0.24
CA ILE A 220 20.02 11.32 -0.52
C ILE A 220 19.45 11.76 -1.87
N GLU A 221 19.56 10.92 -2.90
CA GLU A 221 19.04 11.21 -4.24
C GLU A 221 17.51 11.41 -4.22
N PHE A 222 16.75 10.45 -3.67
CA PHE A 222 15.29 10.56 -3.59
C PHE A 222 14.85 11.78 -2.80
N THR A 223 15.48 12.04 -1.65
CA THR A 223 15.18 13.22 -0.82
C THR A 223 15.43 14.52 -1.58
N LYS A 224 16.54 14.58 -2.33
CA LYS A 224 16.87 15.75 -3.17
C LYS A 224 15.85 15.94 -4.28
N THR A 225 15.43 14.87 -4.93
CA THR A 225 14.44 14.91 -6.01
C THR A 225 13.06 15.33 -5.51
N ILE A 226 12.60 14.81 -4.36
CA ILE A 226 11.34 15.24 -3.73
C ILE A 226 11.34 16.75 -3.50
N ARG A 227 12.41 17.29 -2.89
CA ARG A 227 12.53 18.73 -2.63
C ARG A 227 12.47 19.57 -3.91
N LYS A 228 13.10 19.09 -5.00
CA LYS A 228 13.03 19.77 -6.30
C LYS A 228 11.61 19.80 -6.85
N LEU A 229 10.90 18.67 -6.80
CA LEU A 229 9.52 18.57 -7.26
C LEU A 229 8.56 19.42 -6.42
N GLU A 230 8.74 19.48 -5.11
CA GLU A 230 7.96 20.36 -4.22
C GLU A 230 8.16 21.85 -4.55
N LYS A 231 9.42 22.25 -4.81
CA LYS A 231 9.76 23.61 -5.24
C LYS A 231 9.17 23.92 -6.61
N MET A 232 9.19 22.94 -7.53
CA MET A 232 8.54 23.02 -8.84
C MET A 232 7.02 23.23 -8.70
N LEU A 233 6.35 22.43 -7.86
CA LEU A 233 4.92 22.53 -7.61
C LEU A 233 4.54 23.92 -7.08
N TYR A 234 5.29 24.41 -6.09
CA TYR A 234 5.06 25.73 -5.51
C TYR A 234 5.22 26.85 -6.54
N GLY A 235 6.32 26.83 -7.31
CA GLY A 235 6.56 27.80 -8.36
C GLY A 235 5.49 27.77 -9.44
N TYR A 236 5.10 26.58 -9.88
CA TYR A 236 4.08 26.38 -10.91
C TYR A 236 2.70 26.89 -10.47
N LYS A 237 2.27 26.54 -9.25
CA LYS A 237 1.00 26.99 -8.68
C LYS A 237 0.94 28.52 -8.61
N ASN A 238 2.01 29.15 -8.13
CA ASN A 238 2.07 30.62 -8.04
C ASN A 238 2.07 31.30 -9.41
N ALA A 239 2.83 30.77 -10.38
CA ALA A 239 2.88 31.32 -11.74
C ALA A 239 1.50 31.26 -12.41
N THR A 240 0.83 30.12 -12.34
CA THR A 240 -0.50 29.93 -12.97
C THR A 240 -1.60 30.69 -12.24
N GLN A 241 -1.52 30.87 -10.92
CA GLN A 241 -2.44 31.74 -10.19
C GLN A 241 -2.30 33.20 -10.62
N LYS A 242 -1.06 33.72 -10.74
CA LYS A 242 -0.83 35.09 -11.25
C LYS A 242 -1.39 35.29 -12.67
N VAL A 243 -1.35 34.25 -13.51
CA VAL A 243 -1.97 34.30 -14.84
C VAL A 243 -3.49 34.32 -14.74
N ALA A 244 -4.08 33.49 -13.89
CA ALA A 244 -5.52 33.51 -13.62
C ALA A 244 -6.01 34.89 -13.16
N ASP A 245 -5.30 35.53 -12.23
CA ASP A 245 -5.63 36.86 -11.73
C ASP A 245 -5.58 37.92 -12.84
N LYS A 246 -4.58 37.85 -13.74
CA LYS A 246 -4.48 38.75 -14.91
C LYS A 246 -5.56 38.50 -15.96
N ILE A 247 -5.97 37.24 -16.15
CA ILE A 247 -7.11 36.92 -17.01
C ILE A 247 -8.36 37.60 -16.45
N MET A 248 -8.60 37.50 -15.15
CA MET A 248 -9.77 38.13 -14.50
C MET A 248 -9.79 39.65 -14.65
N THR A 249 -8.62 40.32 -14.64
CA THR A 249 -8.53 41.77 -14.84
C THR A 249 -8.63 42.19 -16.32
N GLY A 250 -8.64 41.23 -17.25
CA GLY A 250 -8.68 41.48 -18.70
C GLY A 250 -7.32 41.76 -19.33
N GLU A 251 -6.21 41.62 -18.59
CA GLU A 251 -4.85 41.75 -19.10
C GLU A 251 -4.36 40.40 -19.66
N ILE A 252 -4.74 40.09 -20.91
CA ILE A 252 -4.42 38.78 -21.49
C ILE A 252 -3.42 38.93 -22.63
N LYS A 253 -2.17 38.57 -22.35
CA LYS A 253 -1.16 38.26 -23.37
C LYS A 253 -0.47 36.95 -22.98
N ILE A 254 -0.32 36.02 -23.92
CA ILE A 254 0.46 34.78 -23.74
C ILE A 254 1.87 35.09 -23.17
N ASP A 255 2.43 36.24 -23.53
CA ASP A 255 3.69 36.77 -22.99
C ASP A 255 3.70 36.93 -21.45
N ALA A 256 2.55 37.11 -20.81
CA ALA A 256 2.44 37.19 -19.35
C ALA A 256 2.60 35.81 -18.68
N LEU A 257 2.15 34.73 -19.33
CA LEU A 257 2.38 33.36 -18.86
C LEU A 257 3.86 33.02 -18.93
N ILE A 258 4.49 33.27 -20.08
CA ILE A 258 5.91 32.99 -20.30
C ILE A 258 6.75 33.69 -19.24
N ARG A 259 6.55 34.99 -19.03
CA ARG A 259 7.25 35.77 -18.00
C ARG A 259 7.02 35.25 -16.58
N ASN A 260 5.77 34.94 -16.21
CA ASN A 260 5.47 34.45 -14.86
C ASN A 260 6.10 33.06 -14.59
N LEU A 261 6.21 32.21 -15.61
CA LEU A 261 6.89 30.92 -15.53
C LEU A 261 8.41 31.11 -15.44
N GLU A 262 8.98 32.01 -16.25
CA GLU A 262 10.41 32.35 -16.20
C GLU A 262 10.81 32.93 -14.83
N ASP A 263 10.01 33.85 -14.27
CA ASP A 263 10.17 34.39 -12.91
C ASP A 263 10.14 33.29 -11.83
N SER A 264 9.50 32.16 -12.15
CA SER A 264 9.39 30.98 -11.28
C SER A 264 10.43 29.90 -11.60
N ASN A 265 11.49 30.26 -12.34
CA ASN A 265 12.62 29.41 -12.78
C ASN A 265 12.27 28.32 -13.80
N PHE A 266 11.13 28.43 -14.49
CA PHE A 266 10.84 27.54 -15.62
C PHE A 266 11.50 28.07 -16.89
N LYS A 267 12.17 27.20 -17.64
CA LYS A 267 12.67 27.53 -18.98
C LYS A 267 11.71 26.96 -20.03
N ILE A 268 11.35 27.72 -21.05
CA ILE A 268 10.44 27.26 -22.11
C ILE A 268 11.24 27.09 -23.41
N ASN A 269 11.13 25.92 -24.05
CA ASN A 269 11.76 25.64 -25.35
C ASN A 269 10.91 24.64 -26.13
N ASN A 270 10.57 24.96 -27.39
CA ASN A 270 9.86 24.07 -28.33
C ASN A 270 8.66 23.35 -27.70
N GLN A 271 7.71 24.12 -27.16
CA GLN A 271 6.49 23.61 -26.49
C GLN A 271 6.76 22.74 -25.25
N LYS A 272 7.95 22.79 -24.67
CA LYS A 272 8.25 22.15 -23.39
C LYS A 272 8.72 23.17 -22.37
N SER A 273 8.20 23.03 -21.16
CA SER A 273 8.64 23.75 -19.98
C SER A 273 9.63 22.86 -19.21
N PHE A 274 10.72 23.44 -18.70
CA PHE A 274 11.81 22.75 -18.02
C PHE A 274 12.04 23.33 -16.63
N TYR A 275 12.25 22.47 -15.65
CA TYR A 275 12.57 22.84 -14.28
C TYR A 275 13.54 21.83 -13.65
N GLU A 276 14.78 22.26 -13.38
CA GLU A 276 15.80 21.50 -12.65
C GLU A 276 15.96 19.99 -13.01
N GLY A 277 15.73 19.63 -14.27
CA GLY A 277 15.82 18.25 -14.79
C GLY A 277 14.48 17.63 -15.20
N PHE A 278 13.36 18.21 -14.77
CA PHE A 278 12.00 17.83 -15.15
C PHE A 278 11.53 18.64 -16.35
N SER A 279 10.67 18.05 -17.16
CA SER A 279 10.04 18.76 -18.28
C SER A 279 8.61 18.33 -18.50
N PHE A 280 7.75 19.26 -18.93
CA PHE A 280 6.36 18.97 -19.28
C PHE A 280 5.89 19.75 -20.50
N ASP A 281 4.81 19.27 -21.11
CA ASP A 281 4.21 19.84 -22.31
C ASP A 281 3.54 21.19 -22.01
N THR A 282 4.03 22.25 -22.65
CA THR A 282 3.51 23.60 -22.52
C THR A 282 2.14 23.76 -23.19
N ASP A 283 1.75 22.87 -24.12
CA ASP A 283 0.44 22.94 -24.78
C ASP A 283 -0.72 22.73 -23.79
N ILE A 284 -0.49 21.99 -22.69
CA ILE A 284 -1.48 21.82 -21.63
C ILE A 284 -1.82 23.17 -20.98
N LEU A 285 -0.81 24.00 -20.73
CA LEU A 285 -0.97 25.36 -20.19
C LEU A 285 -1.70 26.26 -21.19
N ILE A 286 -1.31 26.23 -22.46
CA ILE A 286 -1.91 27.06 -23.50
C ILE A 286 -3.41 26.72 -23.63
N ARG A 287 -3.76 25.43 -23.69
CA ARG A 287 -5.16 24.99 -23.73
C ARG A 287 -5.95 25.37 -22.48
N TRP A 288 -5.34 25.32 -21.29
CA TRP A 288 -5.99 25.83 -20.08
C TRP A 288 -6.25 27.34 -20.17
N MET A 289 -5.27 28.14 -20.62
CA MET A 289 -5.46 29.58 -20.79
C MET A 289 -6.55 29.91 -21.79
N GLU A 290 -6.49 29.35 -23.00
CA GLU A 290 -7.46 29.61 -24.07
C GLU A 290 -8.90 29.32 -23.63
N ARG A 291 -9.11 28.23 -22.90
CA ARG A 291 -10.43 27.90 -22.32
C ARG A 291 -10.93 28.95 -21.32
N ASN A 292 -10.05 29.43 -20.44
CA ASN A 292 -10.41 30.46 -19.45
C ASN A 292 -10.68 31.82 -20.11
N ILE A 293 -9.88 32.20 -21.10
CA ILE A 293 -10.07 33.42 -21.90
C ILE A 293 -11.42 33.37 -22.62
N ALA A 294 -11.74 32.24 -23.27
CA ALA A 294 -13.02 32.04 -23.93
C ALA A 294 -14.20 32.09 -22.96
N SER A 295 -14.07 31.46 -21.78
CA SER A 295 -15.08 31.50 -20.71
C SER A 295 -15.34 32.93 -20.23
N MET A 296 -14.27 33.70 -19.94
CA MET A 296 -14.40 35.10 -19.56
C MET A 296 -15.09 35.93 -20.65
N GLY A 297 -14.71 35.73 -21.92
CA GLY A 297 -15.33 36.40 -23.06
C GLY A 297 -16.84 36.12 -23.15
N LYS A 298 -17.26 34.89 -22.87
CA LYS A 298 -18.68 34.52 -22.81
C LYS A 298 -19.41 35.24 -21.67
N GLN A 299 -18.84 35.24 -20.46
CA GLN A 299 -19.42 35.91 -19.29
C GLN A 299 -19.56 37.43 -19.52
N LYS A 300 -18.57 38.07 -20.16
CA LYS A 300 -18.65 39.49 -20.55
C LYS A 300 -19.79 39.76 -21.54
N LYS A 301 -19.93 38.93 -22.58
CA LYS A 301 -21.04 39.04 -23.56
C LYS A 301 -22.41 38.87 -22.91
N GLU A 302 -22.55 37.90 -22.00
CA GLU A 302 -23.79 37.69 -21.25
C GLU A 302 -24.12 38.91 -20.36
N TYR A 303 -23.11 39.53 -19.74
CA TYR A 303 -23.28 40.76 -18.99
C TYR A 303 -23.70 41.95 -19.88
N GLU A 304 -23.02 42.15 -21.02
CA GLU A 304 -23.37 43.20 -22.00
C GLU A 304 -24.82 43.06 -22.47
N GLN A 305 -25.27 41.84 -22.75
CA GLN A 305 -26.64 41.55 -23.11
C GLN A 305 -27.62 41.90 -21.97
N LYS A 306 -27.34 41.45 -20.74
CA LYS A 306 -28.19 41.76 -19.58
C LYS A 306 -28.29 43.27 -19.31
N ILE A 307 -27.19 44.00 -19.46
CA ILE A 307 -27.16 45.47 -19.34
C ILE A 307 -28.00 46.12 -20.43
N LEU A 308 -27.90 45.64 -21.68
CA LEU A 308 -28.71 46.14 -22.77
C LEU A 308 -30.21 45.91 -22.53
N GLU A 309 -30.59 44.70 -22.08
CA GLU A 309 -31.97 44.36 -21.72
C GLU A 309 -32.50 45.22 -20.57
N TYR A 310 -31.69 45.42 -19.52
CA TYR A 310 -32.01 46.33 -18.42
C TYR A 310 -32.23 47.76 -18.90
N ASN A 311 -31.30 48.31 -19.70
CA ASN A 311 -31.42 49.67 -20.23
C ASN A 311 -32.65 49.83 -21.13
N ASN A 312 -32.93 48.84 -21.97
CA ASN A 312 -34.13 48.84 -22.82
C ASN A 312 -35.41 48.84 -21.98
N LEU A 313 -35.48 48.03 -20.92
CA LEU A 313 -36.61 48.02 -19.99
C LEU A 313 -36.77 49.38 -19.31
N MET A 314 -35.70 49.96 -18.76
CA MET A 314 -35.77 51.24 -18.03
C MET A 314 -36.17 52.41 -18.92
N ASN A 315 -35.71 52.42 -20.18
CA ASN A 315 -36.02 53.46 -21.16
C ASN A 315 -37.35 53.24 -21.89
N GLN A 316 -38.05 52.12 -21.66
CA GLN A 316 -39.32 51.83 -22.35
C GLN A 316 -40.39 52.88 -21.98
N PRO A 317 -40.97 53.60 -22.96
CA PRO A 317 -41.98 54.61 -22.70
C PRO A 317 -43.33 53.98 -22.33
N LYS A 318 -44.14 54.72 -21.56
CA LYS A 318 -45.53 54.35 -21.28
C LYS A 318 -46.39 54.55 -22.52
N LYS A 319 -47.40 53.70 -22.70
CA LYS A 319 -48.38 53.86 -23.78
C LYS A 319 -49.35 54.99 -23.43
N GLU A 320 -49.61 55.87 -24.39
CA GLU A 320 -50.53 56.99 -24.22
C GLU A 320 -52.00 56.58 -24.39
N THR A 321 -52.89 57.27 -23.69
CA THR A 321 -54.34 57.11 -23.83
C THR A 321 -54.95 58.34 -24.49
N SER A 322 -55.71 58.15 -25.57
CA SER A 322 -56.49 59.24 -26.22
C SER A 322 -57.89 59.36 -25.63
N PHE A 323 -58.45 60.58 -25.62
CA PHE A 323 -59.83 60.82 -25.18
C PHE A 323 -60.84 60.00 -25.99
N LEU A 324 -60.58 59.75 -27.29
CA LEU A 324 -61.43 59.01 -28.22
C LEU A 324 -61.41 57.47 -28.04
N MET A 325 -60.51 56.91 -27.22
CA MET A 325 -60.43 55.46 -27.03
C MET A 325 -61.62 54.90 -26.23
N PHE A 326 -62.13 53.74 -26.67
CA PHE A 326 -63.09 52.92 -25.93
C PHE A 326 -62.61 52.60 -24.50
N PHE A 327 -63.54 52.57 -23.55
CA PHE A 327 -63.27 52.39 -22.12
C PHE A 327 -62.47 51.11 -21.80
N GLY A 328 -62.75 50.00 -22.49
CA GLY A 328 -62.02 48.74 -22.31
C GLY A 328 -60.53 48.84 -22.71
N ASN A 329 -60.23 49.53 -23.81
CA ASN A 329 -58.87 49.74 -24.28
C ASN A 329 -58.07 50.69 -23.37
N LYS A 330 -58.72 51.72 -22.80
CA LYS A 330 -58.09 52.60 -21.80
C LYS A 330 -57.68 51.85 -20.55
N ARG A 331 -58.55 50.97 -20.02
CA ARG A 331 -58.23 50.13 -18.85
C ARG A 331 -57.07 49.19 -19.13
N LYS A 332 -57.05 48.57 -20.31
CA LYS A 332 -55.95 47.70 -20.75
C LYS A 332 -54.61 48.44 -20.78
N ILE A 333 -54.55 49.62 -21.42
CA ILE A 333 -53.33 50.44 -21.47
C ILE A 333 -52.87 50.86 -20.07
N LYS A 334 -53.79 51.23 -19.19
CA LYS A 334 -53.47 51.58 -17.80
C LYS A 334 -52.84 50.39 -17.07
N SER A 335 -53.44 49.20 -17.18
CA SER A 335 -52.91 47.96 -16.60
C SER A 335 -51.53 47.60 -17.16
N GLU A 336 -51.30 47.75 -18.47
CA GLU A 336 -49.99 47.49 -19.10
C GLU A 336 -48.91 48.48 -18.62
N ASN A 337 -49.27 49.74 -18.40
CA ASN A 337 -48.35 50.74 -17.85
C ASN A 337 -48.04 50.48 -16.36
N GLU A 338 -49.02 50.03 -15.58
CA GLU A 338 -48.81 49.61 -14.18
C GLU A 338 -47.90 48.37 -14.11
N GLU A 339 -48.08 47.39 -15.01
CA GLU A 339 -47.20 46.22 -15.12
C GLU A 339 -45.77 46.62 -15.50
N LEU A 340 -45.61 47.58 -16.43
CA LEU A 340 -44.30 48.11 -16.81
C LEU A 340 -43.61 48.82 -15.63
N ASP A 341 -44.34 49.61 -14.85
CA ASP A 341 -43.80 50.27 -13.64
C ASP A 341 -43.33 49.23 -12.61
N LEU A 342 -44.12 48.19 -12.37
CA LEU A 342 -43.74 47.08 -11.49
C LEU A 342 -42.48 46.37 -11.99
N LYS A 343 -42.39 46.07 -13.29
CA LYS A 343 -41.19 45.47 -13.89
C LYS A 343 -39.95 46.35 -13.70
N LYS A 344 -40.07 47.67 -13.86
CA LYS A 344 -38.98 48.62 -13.62
C LYS A 344 -38.57 48.68 -12.15
N GLN A 345 -39.54 48.66 -11.22
CA GLN A 345 -39.27 48.67 -9.78
C GLN A 345 -38.58 47.39 -9.29
N MET A 346 -38.94 46.24 -9.86
CA MET A 346 -38.36 44.95 -9.51
C MET A 346 -37.04 44.65 -10.25
N ALA A 347 -36.70 45.41 -11.29
CA ALA A 347 -35.51 45.18 -12.09
C ALA A 347 -34.23 45.40 -11.26
N ILE A 348 -33.32 44.44 -11.32
CA ILE A 348 -32.03 44.50 -10.64
C ILE A 348 -30.97 44.93 -11.66
N ILE A 349 -30.18 45.96 -11.33
CA ILE A 349 -29.04 46.39 -12.14
C ILE A 349 -28.07 45.21 -12.27
N PRO A 350 -27.81 44.70 -13.49
CA PRO A 350 -26.86 43.61 -13.69
C PRO A 350 -25.47 44.01 -13.20
N LYS A 351 -24.76 43.05 -12.61
CA LYS A 351 -23.35 43.19 -12.22
C LYS A 351 -22.51 42.17 -12.99
N LEU A 352 -21.32 42.56 -13.41
CA LEU A 352 -20.36 41.64 -14.00
C LEU A 352 -19.74 40.81 -12.88
N ASP A 353 -19.98 39.51 -12.91
CA ASP A 353 -19.41 38.54 -11.99
C ASP A 353 -18.60 37.52 -12.81
N ILE A 354 -17.27 37.59 -12.70
CA ILE A 354 -16.36 36.66 -13.38
C ILE A 354 -15.98 35.58 -12.38
N SER A 355 -16.39 34.35 -12.65
CA SER A 355 -16.09 33.20 -11.78
C SER A 355 -15.54 32.01 -12.58
N GLY A 356 -14.95 31.05 -11.86
CA GLY A 356 -14.46 29.78 -12.42
C GLY A 356 -13.07 29.83 -13.07
N ILE A 357 -12.31 30.91 -12.85
CA ILE A 357 -10.93 31.05 -13.34
C ILE A 357 -9.98 30.88 -12.15
N GLY A 358 -9.14 29.85 -12.18
CA GLY A 358 -8.17 29.55 -11.12
C GLY A 358 -6.96 28.81 -11.66
N SER A 359 -5.92 28.62 -10.82
CA SER A 359 -4.64 27.99 -11.22
C SER A 359 -4.81 26.68 -11.99
N GLU A 360 -3.90 26.38 -12.93
CA GLU A 360 -3.91 25.15 -13.73
C GLU A 360 -3.69 23.92 -12.83
N ILE A 361 -4.62 22.95 -12.84
CA ILE A 361 -4.62 21.83 -11.88
C ILE A 361 -4.00 20.53 -12.39
N HIS A 362 -3.96 20.27 -13.70
CA HIS A 362 -3.54 18.97 -14.25
C HIS A 362 -2.06 18.72 -14.00
N ILE A 363 -1.21 19.67 -14.38
CA ILE A 363 0.22 19.56 -14.12
C ILE A 363 0.47 19.58 -12.61
N GLN A 364 -0.27 20.37 -11.82
CA GLN A 364 -0.16 20.31 -10.35
C GLN A 364 -0.42 18.91 -9.81
N GLN A 365 -1.45 18.21 -10.31
CA GLN A 365 -1.76 16.83 -9.92
C GLN A 365 -0.66 15.86 -10.34
N GLU A 366 -0.11 16.01 -11.55
CA GLU A 366 1.00 15.20 -12.04
C GLU A 366 2.28 15.38 -11.21
N ILE A 367 2.63 16.62 -10.84
CA ILE A 367 3.78 16.87 -9.96
C ILE A 367 3.56 16.21 -8.60
N ASN A 368 2.35 16.33 -8.04
CA ASN A 368 2.00 15.68 -6.77
C ASN A 368 2.09 14.15 -6.84
N LEU A 369 1.65 13.56 -7.95
CA LEU A 369 1.79 12.13 -8.19
C LEU A 369 3.26 11.71 -8.25
N GLU A 370 4.11 12.50 -8.91
CA GLU A 370 5.54 12.24 -8.98
C GLU A 370 6.23 12.38 -7.61
N ILE A 371 5.89 13.42 -6.84
CA ILE A 371 6.34 13.57 -5.44
C ILE A 371 5.96 12.34 -4.62
N LYS A 372 4.70 11.88 -4.75
CA LYS A 372 4.22 10.69 -4.06
C LYS A 372 5.06 9.47 -4.42
N ARG A 373 5.34 9.26 -5.72
CA ARG A 373 6.16 8.14 -6.19
C ARG A 373 7.54 8.11 -5.53
N TYR A 374 8.26 9.24 -5.48
CA TYR A 374 9.57 9.26 -4.81
C TYR A 374 9.48 9.07 -3.29
N ARG A 375 8.40 9.55 -2.64
CA ARG A 375 8.18 9.29 -1.20
C ARG A 375 7.92 7.81 -0.92
N ASP A 376 7.09 7.17 -1.75
CA ASP A 376 6.81 5.73 -1.63
C ASP A 376 8.10 4.91 -1.85
N ARG A 377 8.94 5.29 -2.82
CA ARG A 377 10.28 4.66 -3.04
C ARG A 377 11.23 4.86 -1.88
N LEU A 378 11.24 6.05 -1.27
CA LEU A 378 12.05 6.32 -0.08
C LEU A 378 11.60 5.46 1.10
N GLN A 379 10.29 5.28 1.28
CA GLN A 379 9.74 4.42 2.32
C GLN A 379 10.09 2.95 2.10
N ASP A 380 9.93 2.42 0.88
CA ASP A 380 10.33 1.04 0.55
C ASP A 380 11.82 0.80 0.81
N LEU A 381 12.67 1.77 0.42
CA LEU A 381 14.10 1.74 0.68
C LEU A 381 14.44 1.68 2.18
N GLU A 382 13.75 2.46 3.01
CA GLU A 382 13.91 2.44 4.48
C GLU A 382 13.46 1.11 5.10
N VAL A 383 12.38 0.51 4.58
CA VAL A 383 11.92 -0.82 5.03
C VAL A 383 12.92 -1.91 4.64
N LYS A 384 13.44 -1.88 3.41
CA LYS A 384 14.46 -2.82 2.93
C LYS A 384 15.73 -2.75 3.78
N GLU A 385 16.19 -1.55 4.13
CA GLU A 385 17.36 -1.38 4.99
C GLU A 385 17.12 -1.92 6.40
N LYS A 386 15.95 -1.66 6.98
CA LYS A 386 15.59 -2.23 8.29
C LYS A 386 15.62 -3.75 8.28
N ASN A 387 15.07 -4.38 7.25
CA ASN A 387 15.07 -5.83 7.11
C ASN A 387 16.49 -6.38 6.91
N ARG A 388 17.34 -5.69 6.13
CA ARG A 388 18.75 -6.06 5.95
C ARG A 388 19.50 -6.07 7.28
N ILE A 389 19.32 -5.03 8.11
CA ILE A 389 19.95 -4.94 9.44
C ILE A 389 19.50 -6.11 10.32
N VAL A 390 18.19 -6.40 10.38
CA VAL A 390 17.65 -7.53 11.15
C VAL A 390 18.25 -8.86 10.68
N GLN A 391 18.34 -9.08 9.37
CA GLN A 391 18.94 -10.29 8.79
C GLN A 391 20.43 -10.41 9.10
N GLU A 392 21.19 -9.31 9.04
CA GLU A 392 22.61 -9.30 9.42
C GLU A 392 22.81 -9.61 10.90
N GLU A 393 21.96 -9.08 11.77
CA GLU A 393 21.98 -9.40 13.21
C GLU A 393 21.59 -10.87 13.47
N GLU A 394 20.56 -11.40 12.79
CA GLU A 394 20.23 -12.82 12.87
C GLU A 394 21.37 -13.71 12.37
N PHE A 395 22.02 -13.34 11.27
CA PHE A 395 23.15 -14.08 10.74
C PHE A 395 24.33 -14.08 11.72
N LYS A 396 24.69 -12.92 12.27
CA LYS A 396 25.72 -12.80 13.33
C LYS A 396 25.38 -13.66 14.55
N ARG A 397 24.11 -13.63 14.99
CA ARG A 397 23.63 -14.47 16.11
C ARG A 397 23.77 -15.97 15.82
N LYS A 398 23.43 -16.41 14.61
CA LYS A 398 23.62 -17.82 14.19
C LYS A 398 25.09 -18.20 14.15
N GLU A 399 25.93 -17.35 13.57
CA GLU A 399 27.39 -17.57 13.50
C GLU A 399 28.03 -17.62 14.90
N GLU A 400 27.53 -16.82 15.84
CA GLU A 400 27.96 -16.87 17.24
C GLU A 400 27.46 -18.11 17.99
N ALA A 401 26.23 -18.57 17.73
CA ALA A 401 25.68 -19.80 18.30
C ALA A 401 26.41 -21.07 17.78
N ASP A 402 27.04 -20.98 16.60
CA ASP A 402 27.84 -22.07 16.02
C ASP A 402 29.23 -22.22 16.68
N LYS A 403 29.67 -21.24 17.49
CA LYS A 403 30.97 -21.30 18.18
C LYS A 403 30.85 -22.09 19.49
N PRO A 404 31.70 -23.11 19.74
CA PRO A 404 31.67 -23.86 20.99
C PRO A 404 31.88 -22.95 22.22
N LEU A 405 31.32 -23.35 23.35
CA LEU A 405 31.59 -22.72 24.64
C LEU A 405 33.11 -22.72 24.86
N SER A 406 33.70 -21.53 25.06
CA SER A 406 35.14 -21.47 25.31
C SER A 406 35.45 -22.08 26.67
N LYS A 407 36.66 -22.65 26.83
CA LYS A 407 37.09 -23.25 28.10
C LYS A 407 36.90 -22.30 29.29
N ALA A 408 37.08 -20.99 29.11
CA ALA A 408 36.82 -19.99 30.13
C ALA A 408 35.33 -19.86 30.54
N HIS A 409 34.38 -20.07 29.62
CA HIS A 409 32.94 -20.11 29.97
C HIS A 409 32.60 -21.39 30.73
N VAL A 410 33.18 -22.52 30.30
CA VAL A 410 33.04 -23.80 31.01
C VAL A 410 33.64 -23.73 32.41
N ASP A 411 34.80 -23.08 32.58
CA ASP A 411 35.45 -22.92 33.87
C ASP A 411 34.67 -21.96 34.79
N LYS A 412 34.06 -20.90 34.24
CA LYS A 412 33.12 -20.05 34.98
C LYS A 412 31.88 -20.82 35.43
N TYR A 413 31.35 -21.68 34.56
CA TYR A 413 30.22 -22.54 34.87
C TYR A 413 30.54 -23.49 36.03
N GLN A 414 31.69 -24.17 35.96
CA GLN A 414 32.18 -25.06 37.02
C GLN A 414 32.40 -24.32 38.34
N ALA A 415 33.09 -23.17 38.31
CA ALA A 415 33.35 -22.36 39.50
C ALA A 415 32.06 -21.77 40.12
N HIS A 416 31.01 -21.54 39.32
CA HIS A 416 29.70 -21.14 39.83
C HIS A 416 28.96 -22.32 40.47
N ARG A 417 28.98 -23.49 39.83
CA ARG A 417 28.38 -24.74 40.34
C ARG A 417 28.95 -25.15 41.70
N GLU A 418 30.25 -24.97 41.91
CA GLU A 418 30.94 -25.28 43.17
C GLU A 418 30.46 -24.43 44.36
N LYS A 419 29.78 -23.31 44.13
CA LYS A 419 29.21 -22.45 45.19
C LYS A 419 27.96 -23.04 45.83
N PHE A 420 27.39 -24.10 45.26
CA PHE A 420 26.12 -24.68 45.70
C PHE A 420 26.35 -26.13 46.15
N VAL A 421 25.99 -26.40 47.41
CA VAL A 421 26.24 -27.68 48.08
C VAL A 421 25.33 -28.79 47.56
N ASN A 422 24.10 -28.43 47.18
CA ASN A 422 23.14 -29.34 46.57
C ASN A 422 22.65 -28.78 45.23
N SER A 423 22.15 -29.67 44.39
CA SER A 423 21.65 -29.40 43.05
C SER A 423 20.34 -28.63 43.02
N GLU A 424 19.44 -28.82 44.00
CA GLU A 424 18.18 -28.06 44.11
C GLU A 424 18.40 -26.55 44.29
N ASP A 425 19.37 -26.15 45.12
CA ASP A 425 19.77 -24.75 45.30
C ASP A 425 20.42 -24.18 44.04
N TYR A 426 21.26 -24.97 43.35
CA TYR A 426 21.86 -24.56 42.09
C TYR A 426 20.81 -24.31 41.01
N ILE A 427 19.85 -25.23 40.86
CA ILE A 427 18.79 -25.18 39.83
C ILE A 427 17.84 -24.00 40.07
N THR A 428 17.45 -23.76 41.32
CA THR A 428 16.57 -22.63 41.68
C THR A 428 17.26 -21.30 41.42
N ASN A 429 18.55 -21.18 41.73
CA ASN A 429 19.32 -19.95 41.51
C ASN A 429 19.83 -19.76 40.07
N PHE A 430 20.01 -20.83 39.30
CA PHE A 430 20.47 -20.76 37.89
C PHE A 430 19.52 -19.93 37.03
N LEU A 431 18.22 -20.01 37.29
CA LEU A 431 17.18 -19.26 36.58
C LEU A 431 16.86 -17.89 37.21
N GLU A 432 17.18 -17.69 38.49
CA GLU A 432 16.77 -16.49 39.24
C GLU A 432 17.89 -15.44 39.43
N TYR A 433 19.18 -15.82 39.37
CA TYR A 433 20.27 -14.95 39.84
C TYR A 433 21.45 -14.74 38.87
N TYR A 434 21.45 -15.30 37.66
CA TYR A 434 22.53 -15.01 36.72
C TYR A 434 22.38 -13.61 36.11
N GLU A 435 23.39 -12.76 36.31
CA GLU A 435 23.47 -11.44 35.69
C GLU A 435 23.39 -11.59 34.17
N HIS A 436 22.51 -10.79 33.57
CA HIS A 436 21.89 -10.97 32.25
C HIS A 436 22.81 -11.14 31.02
N GLU A 437 24.12 -10.91 31.12
CA GLU A 437 25.03 -10.95 29.97
C GLU A 437 25.45 -12.36 29.52
N SER A 438 25.51 -13.35 30.42
CA SER A 438 26.01 -14.70 30.06
C SER A 438 24.95 -15.61 29.42
N ILE A 439 23.71 -15.16 29.30
CA ILE A 439 22.55 -16.07 29.19
C ILE A 439 22.18 -16.35 27.72
N LEU A 440 22.36 -15.40 26.80
CA LEU A 440 21.80 -15.55 25.45
C LEU A 440 22.57 -16.58 24.60
N LYS A 441 23.91 -16.54 24.65
CA LYS A 441 24.78 -17.49 23.92
C LYS A 441 24.55 -18.93 24.38
N ASP A 442 24.48 -19.12 25.69
CA ASP A 442 24.36 -20.43 26.31
C ASP A 442 22.95 -21.01 26.08
N LEU A 443 21.91 -20.18 26.13
CA LEU A 443 20.54 -20.58 25.77
C LEU A 443 20.39 -20.93 24.28
N TYR A 444 21.00 -20.19 23.34
CA TYR A 444 20.95 -20.53 21.91
C TYR A 444 21.74 -21.79 21.58
N TRP A 445 22.90 -21.99 22.23
CA TRP A 445 23.69 -23.21 22.06
C TRP A 445 22.92 -24.43 22.55
N LEU A 446 22.26 -24.34 23.72
CA LEU A 446 21.35 -25.36 24.25
C LEU A 446 20.16 -25.60 23.32
N ASP A 447 19.41 -24.56 22.93
CA ASP A 447 18.24 -24.70 22.04
C ASP A 447 18.60 -25.41 20.72
N LYS A 448 19.76 -25.06 20.13
CA LYS A 448 20.27 -25.69 18.90
C LYS A 448 20.62 -27.17 19.09
N HIS A 449 21.44 -27.52 20.08
CA HIS A 449 21.92 -28.90 20.26
C HIS A 449 20.82 -29.83 20.78
N PHE A 450 19.82 -29.30 21.48
CA PHE A 450 18.66 -30.07 21.95
C PHE A 450 17.57 -30.25 20.90
N SER A 451 17.51 -29.37 19.88
CA SER A 451 16.60 -29.52 18.73
C SER A 451 16.89 -30.79 17.92
N ASP A 452 18.14 -31.25 17.95
CA ASP A 452 18.61 -32.45 17.25
C ASP A 452 18.43 -33.74 18.08
N LEU A 453 17.98 -33.63 19.34
CA LEU A 453 17.74 -34.76 20.23
C LEU A 453 16.26 -35.16 20.19
N GLU A 454 15.97 -36.29 19.54
CA GLU A 454 14.58 -36.72 19.25
C GLU A 454 13.83 -37.25 20.47
N THR A 455 14.54 -37.74 21.50
CA THR A 455 13.91 -38.36 22.68
C THR A 455 14.24 -37.61 23.97
N GLU A 456 13.32 -37.62 24.93
CA GLU A 456 13.57 -37.08 26.28
C GLU A 456 14.74 -37.77 26.97
N HIS A 457 14.97 -39.06 26.68
CA HIS A 457 16.12 -39.79 27.21
C HIS A 457 17.46 -39.22 26.69
N ASP A 458 17.55 -38.91 25.40
CA ASP A 458 18.78 -38.34 24.82
C ASP A 458 19.07 -36.94 25.37
N LYS A 459 18.02 -36.15 25.63
CA LYS A 459 18.12 -34.83 26.26
C LYS A 459 18.58 -34.92 27.71
N ILE A 460 18.02 -35.86 28.48
CA ILE A 460 18.44 -36.16 29.85
C ILE A 460 19.90 -36.61 29.87
N GLU A 461 20.30 -37.51 28.98
CA GLU A 461 21.68 -38.00 28.91
C GLU A 461 22.66 -36.91 28.48
N PHE A 462 22.26 -36.05 27.54
CA PHE A 462 23.04 -34.86 27.17
C PHE A 462 23.25 -33.94 28.38
N LEU A 463 22.20 -33.68 29.17
CA LEU A 463 22.28 -32.83 30.36
C LEU A 463 23.23 -33.44 31.40
N LYS A 464 23.13 -34.74 31.64
CA LYS A 464 24.00 -35.47 32.58
C LYS A 464 25.47 -35.38 32.17
N VAL A 465 25.77 -35.65 30.89
CA VAL A 465 27.16 -35.68 30.40
C VAL A 465 27.79 -34.29 30.37
N ASN A 466 27.04 -33.26 29.97
CA ASN A 466 27.60 -31.92 29.79
C ASN A 466 27.58 -31.07 31.08
N PHE A 467 26.73 -31.42 32.05
CA PHE A 467 26.54 -30.64 33.27
C PHE A 467 26.73 -31.43 34.58
N ASP A 468 27.14 -32.70 34.49
CA ASP A 468 27.40 -33.60 35.64
C ASP A 468 26.19 -33.72 36.60
N LEU A 469 25.01 -33.88 36.00
CA LEU A 469 23.73 -34.01 36.70
C LEU A 469 23.39 -35.49 36.91
N ASN A 470 22.60 -35.81 37.94
CA ASN A 470 22.01 -37.14 38.08
C ASN A 470 20.68 -37.27 37.31
N ASP A 471 20.12 -38.50 37.27
CA ASP A 471 18.93 -38.82 36.46
C ASP A 471 17.70 -37.98 36.85
N ASP A 472 17.47 -37.78 38.15
CA ASP A 472 16.32 -37.02 38.65
C ASP A 472 16.45 -35.53 38.34
N GLU A 473 17.67 -34.98 38.48
CA GLU A 473 17.99 -33.58 38.18
C GLU A 473 17.89 -33.27 36.69
N ALA A 474 18.44 -34.14 35.83
CA ALA A 474 18.40 -33.98 34.40
C ALA A 474 16.98 -34.15 33.84
N SER A 475 16.17 -35.05 34.41
CA SER A 475 14.75 -35.20 34.06
C SER A 475 13.95 -33.95 34.42
N TYR A 476 14.14 -33.42 35.64
CA TYR A 476 13.46 -32.21 36.09
C TYR A 476 13.87 -30.95 35.29
N LEU A 477 15.16 -30.80 34.97
CA LEU A 477 15.65 -29.71 34.13
C LEU A 477 15.14 -29.84 32.68
N SER A 478 15.06 -31.07 32.14
CA SER A 478 14.46 -31.30 30.82
C SER A 478 13.01 -30.79 30.77
N GLU A 479 12.19 -31.12 31.77
CA GLU A 479 10.80 -30.66 31.87
C GLU A 479 10.69 -29.13 31.97
N LYS A 480 11.58 -28.47 32.72
CA LYS A 480 11.55 -27.01 32.94
C LYS A 480 12.06 -26.18 31.78
N PHE A 481 13.08 -26.65 31.06
CA PHE A 481 13.62 -25.94 29.90
C PHE A 481 12.81 -26.16 28.62
N PHE A 482 12.13 -27.31 28.50
CA PHE A 482 11.65 -27.79 27.20
C PHE A 482 10.15 -28.11 27.12
N GLU A 483 9.40 -28.15 28.24
CA GLU A 483 7.95 -28.06 28.10
C GLU A 483 7.54 -26.63 27.75
N SER A 484 6.43 -26.53 27.03
CA SER A 484 5.77 -25.31 26.54
C SER A 484 5.26 -24.41 27.68
N ASN A 485 6.12 -24.12 28.66
CA ASN A 485 5.80 -23.37 29.84
C ASN A 485 5.71 -21.90 29.45
N PRO A 486 4.52 -21.27 29.54
CA PRO A 486 4.33 -19.89 29.14
C PRO A 486 5.27 -18.93 29.89
N LYS A 487 5.73 -19.29 31.10
CA LYS A 487 6.69 -18.49 31.88
C LYS A 487 8.09 -18.49 31.25
N VAL A 488 8.56 -19.61 30.70
CA VAL A 488 9.87 -19.69 30.04
C VAL A 488 9.86 -18.92 28.72
N ASN A 489 8.78 -19.03 27.95
CA ASN A 489 8.59 -18.21 26.75
C ASN A 489 8.46 -16.71 27.07
N LEU A 490 7.86 -16.36 28.22
CA LEU A 490 7.77 -14.98 28.70
C LEU A 490 9.15 -14.45 29.13
N ILE A 491 9.95 -15.26 29.83
CA ILE A 491 11.33 -14.91 30.24
C ILE A 491 12.25 -14.79 29.02
N LYS A 492 12.19 -15.74 28.06
CA LYS A 492 12.90 -15.63 26.76
C LYS A 492 12.55 -14.30 26.07
N LYS A 493 11.26 -13.95 26.00
CA LYS A 493 10.80 -12.66 25.42
C LYS A 493 11.24 -11.44 26.25
N GLN A 494 11.26 -11.52 27.57
CA GLN A 494 11.65 -10.41 28.44
C GLN A 494 13.16 -10.12 28.34
N ILE A 495 14.01 -11.15 28.30
CA ILE A 495 15.45 -11.04 28.07
C ILE A 495 15.73 -10.47 26.68
N ILE A 496 15.03 -10.96 25.64
CA ILE A 496 15.13 -10.41 24.28
C ILE A 496 14.75 -8.92 24.26
N ASN A 497 13.67 -8.53 24.94
CA ASN A 497 13.20 -7.15 24.97
C ASN A 497 14.04 -6.21 25.85
N SER A 498 14.72 -6.71 26.90
CA SER A 498 15.60 -5.88 27.74
C SER A 498 16.91 -5.55 27.03
N LEU A 499 17.46 -6.50 26.25
CA LEU A 499 18.67 -6.30 25.46
C LEU A 499 18.44 -5.34 24.28
N ILE A 500 17.29 -5.42 23.61
CA ILE A 500 16.89 -4.44 22.58
C ILE A 500 16.80 -3.01 23.15
N ARG A 501 16.42 -2.85 24.43
CA ARG A 501 16.35 -1.53 25.10
C ARG A 501 17.72 -1.03 25.58
N GLU A 502 18.67 -1.90 25.85
CA GLU A 502 20.04 -1.50 26.20
C GLU A 502 20.78 -0.96 24.97
N ASP A 503 20.58 -1.53 23.77
CA ASP A 503 21.12 -0.96 22.51
C ASP A 503 20.51 0.41 22.17
N GLU A 504 19.22 0.65 22.46
CA GLU A 504 18.61 1.99 22.31
C GLU A 504 19.13 3.01 23.34
N ASN A 505 19.52 2.56 24.52
CA ASN A 505 20.09 3.43 25.57
C ASN A 505 21.57 3.71 25.32
N ASP A 506 22.34 2.78 24.75
CA ASP A 506 23.75 2.99 24.44
C ASP A 506 23.96 3.99 23.28
N TYR A 507 22.96 4.13 22.40
CA TYR A 507 22.88 5.23 21.43
C TYR A 507 22.49 6.59 22.06
N LYS A 508 21.97 6.63 23.29
CA LYS A 508 21.66 7.87 24.02
C LYS A 508 22.75 8.27 25.02
N THR A 509 23.55 7.34 25.54
CA THR A 509 24.66 7.66 26.47
C THR A 509 25.93 8.16 25.79
N ASN A 510 26.07 8.05 24.46
CA ASN A 510 27.21 8.62 23.72
C ASN A 510 27.04 10.08 23.25
N LYS A 511 26.07 10.82 23.81
CA LYS A 511 26.02 12.30 23.75
C LYS A 511 25.72 12.87 25.14
N GLY A 512 26.65 12.71 26.08
CA GLY A 512 26.49 13.30 27.40
C GLY A 512 27.75 13.31 28.24
N MET A 513 28.45 14.45 28.20
CA MET A 513 29.43 14.96 29.17
C MET A 513 30.86 14.40 29.16
N ARG A 514 31.82 15.31 28.84
CA ARG A 514 32.58 15.95 29.91
C ARG A 514 33.05 17.36 29.52
N LEU A 515 32.96 18.21 30.54
CA LEU A 515 33.37 19.61 30.61
C LEU A 515 34.89 19.77 30.37
N GLY A 516 35.20 20.84 29.66
CA GLY A 516 36.51 21.46 29.45
C GLY A 516 36.29 22.78 28.74
#